data_AF-A0A2G2LN45-F1
#
_entry.id   AF-A0A2G2LN45-F1
#
_cell.length_a   1.000
_cell.length_b   1.000
_cell.length_c   1.000
_cell.angle_alpha   90.00
_cell.angle_beta   90.00
_cell.angle_gamma   90.00
#
_symmetry.space_group_name_H-M   'P 1'
#
loop_
_entity.id
_entity.type
_entity.pdbx_description
1 polymer ?
#
loop_
_entity_poly.entity_id
_entity_poly.type
_entity_poly.pdbx_seq_one_letter_code
_entity_poly.pdbx_strand_id
1 'polypeptide(L)'
;MSRFIQVALAASVILASTSLLANDTDTEEGTDPAKVADPSVVSTVGKMTEPLRICADPGNMPLSNTRREGFQNKIAEVLADALGTHATYFFRPYLERGLTRQTFKNNSCDILIGMAPDTGHMILSTPVYRSTFVLASRADRNYDFKSLDDPRLKELSVGVFQHSAMRTELMEHGVSGEGVNLKLHIISSNADLVPENQPTRQVQDVVDGKLDVAAAWGPMAGWYNTEKTEGGADKPLTLLPLNTIDTILPMEFELSIGMKKEDTKLMALIEAALVEKKDEIKQVLVDFGVPLVECDICIVSGDIPSHGPPKPQQHIVAKYQATPQSKLAELPAAIDSALAGGSSLGEELLGAVAVKDFVKVDYLVKRGADINARDTGELTPLMNAVKGGDYELVRSLLVHGSDVNAVDRDGWTAVMHAAWLNEPKMIRTMGAGYGADLDLVEKLSQSTALGLAVQKGKALAVVALLDSGANPDIAMGKGQYTSLMIAAKVGNLPGAQVLLQYGAKVDLINSGGNTALMISASNNTADLFSLIIKSGADPKLKNSVGKTAYDFGKERKSGDVLDLYKRLNIDVENTSS
;
A
#
# COMPACT_ATOMS: atom_id res chain seq x y z
N MET A 1 -21.08 -9.64 31.89
CA MET A 1 -21.97 -8.52 32.29
C MET A 1 -21.37 -7.27 31.63
N SER A 2 -21.85 -6.70 30.52
CA SER A 2 -23.21 -6.29 30.07
C SER A 2 -23.54 -4.81 30.42
N ARG A 3 -24.14 -4.08 29.45
CA ARG A 3 -24.43 -2.60 29.41
C ARG A 3 -23.21 -1.74 29.03
N PHE A 4 -23.16 -0.96 27.93
CA PHE A 4 -24.12 -0.49 26.90
C PHE A 4 -25.07 0.69 27.30
N ILE A 5 -25.20 1.67 26.38
CA ILE A 5 -26.17 2.83 26.30
C ILE A 5 -25.82 4.08 27.16
N GLN A 6 -26.09 5.37 26.84
CA GLN A 6 -26.17 6.24 25.61
C GLN A 6 -26.57 7.69 26.04
N VAL A 7 -26.83 8.64 25.10
CA VAL A 7 -27.58 9.95 25.24
C VAL A 7 -26.78 11.18 25.77
N ALA A 8 -27.03 12.46 25.41
CA ALA A 8 -27.28 13.16 24.12
C ALA A 8 -27.34 14.73 24.28
N LEU A 9 -27.01 15.46 23.20
CA LEU A 9 -27.46 16.82 22.76
C LEU A 9 -27.52 18.09 23.70
N ALA A 10 -26.65 19.06 23.37
CA ALA A 10 -26.94 20.39 22.76
C ALA A 10 -27.45 21.66 23.54
N ALA A 11 -26.77 22.79 23.21
CA ALA A 11 -27.29 24.14 22.84
C ALA A 11 -27.43 25.34 23.85
N SER A 12 -26.40 26.22 23.80
CA SER A 12 -26.50 27.68 23.45
C SER A 12 -26.85 28.80 24.47
N VAL A 13 -26.49 30.05 24.08
CA VAL A 13 -26.76 31.40 24.68
C VAL A 13 -25.75 31.83 25.79
N ILE A 14 -24.79 32.77 25.66
CA ILE A 14 -24.78 34.23 25.27
C ILE A 14 -25.30 35.12 26.43
N LEU A 15 -24.60 36.10 27.04
CA LEU A 15 -23.30 36.82 26.87
C LEU A 15 -22.66 37.03 28.30
N ALA A 16 -21.68 37.88 28.67
CA ALA A 16 -21.06 39.11 28.12
C ALA A 16 -19.58 39.33 28.58
N SER A 17 -19.07 40.55 28.43
CA SER A 17 -17.68 41.04 28.67
C SER A 17 -17.38 41.62 30.06
N THR A 18 -16.12 41.52 30.55
CA THR A 18 -15.21 42.66 30.85
C THR A 18 -13.81 42.16 31.29
N SER A 19 -12.82 43.06 31.35
CA SER A 19 -11.39 42.76 31.58
C SER A 19 -10.85 43.30 32.91
N LEU A 20 -9.76 42.69 33.44
CA LEU A 20 -8.55 43.36 33.97
C LEU A 20 -7.56 42.38 34.65
N LEU A 21 -6.26 42.59 34.39
CA LEU A 21 -5.05 42.29 35.20
C LEU A 21 -4.72 40.85 35.68
N ALA A 22 -3.70 40.29 35.02
CA ALA A 22 -2.50 39.61 35.56
C ALA A 22 -2.45 39.12 37.03
N ASN A 23 -2.06 37.84 37.21
CA ASN A 23 -0.65 37.52 37.52
C ASN A 23 -0.29 36.05 37.22
N ASP A 24 1.00 35.72 37.27
CA ASP A 24 1.60 34.47 36.80
C ASP A 24 1.26 33.21 37.63
N THR A 25 1.16 32.06 36.96
CA THR A 25 2.10 30.91 37.12
C THR A 25 1.89 29.83 36.05
N ASP A 26 2.97 29.23 35.56
CA ASP A 26 2.95 28.24 34.48
C ASP A 26 2.61 26.80 34.93
N THR A 27 1.78 26.11 34.13
CA THR A 27 1.88 24.66 33.85
C THR A 27 1.37 24.37 32.44
N GLU A 28 2.07 23.51 31.70
CA GLU A 28 1.79 23.17 30.30
C GLU A 28 0.66 22.14 30.15
N GLU A 29 -0.28 22.33 29.20
CA GLU A 29 -0.87 21.21 28.41
C GLU A 29 -1.66 21.68 27.17
N GLY A 30 -1.51 20.95 26.05
CA GLY A 30 -2.51 20.78 24.99
C GLY A 30 -2.89 21.96 24.07
N THR A 31 -2.29 22.04 22.87
CA THR A 31 -2.85 22.80 21.73
C THR A 31 -3.13 21.91 20.51
N ASP A 32 -4.42 21.63 20.33
CA ASP A 32 -5.15 21.26 19.12
C ASP A 32 -4.41 21.46 17.76
N PRO A 33 -4.29 20.42 16.90
CA PRO A 33 -3.67 20.51 15.58
C PRO A 33 -4.54 21.21 14.50
N ALA A 34 -5.66 21.85 14.85
CA ALA A 34 -6.59 22.49 13.92
C ALA A 34 -6.45 24.03 13.79
N LYS A 35 -5.24 24.54 13.55
CA LYS A 35 -5.03 25.94 13.08
C LYS A 35 -4.25 26.01 11.78
N VAL A 36 -5.00 26.04 10.68
CA VAL A 36 -4.52 26.48 9.36
C VAL A 36 -4.03 27.92 9.48
N ALA A 37 -2.85 28.22 8.94
CA ALA A 37 -2.33 29.59 8.89
C ALA A 37 -3.10 30.43 7.86
N ASP A 38 -3.32 31.70 8.17
CA ASP A 38 -3.94 32.66 7.24
C ASP A 38 -3.03 32.88 6.01
N PRO A 39 -3.47 32.57 4.79
CA PRO A 39 -2.65 32.67 3.58
C PRO A 39 -2.34 34.12 3.15
N SER A 40 -2.83 35.13 3.86
CA SER A 40 -2.56 36.55 3.55
C SER A 40 -1.24 37.09 4.14
N VAL A 41 -0.55 36.36 5.01
CA VAL A 41 0.72 36.82 5.63
C VAL A 41 1.93 36.49 4.75
N VAL A 42 2.10 37.25 3.66
CA VAL A 42 3.30 37.18 2.80
C VAL A 42 4.50 37.77 3.53
N SER A 43 5.23 36.92 4.26
CA SER A 43 6.60 37.22 4.66
C SER A 43 7.54 37.07 3.46
N THR A 44 8.51 37.97 3.32
CA THR A 44 9.50 37.91 2.24
C THR A 44 10.27 36.59 2.29
N VAL A 45 10.29 35.84 1.18
CA VAL A 45 10.96 34.53 1.08
C VAL A 45 12.40 34.63 1.61
N GLY A 46 12.70 33.82 2.63
CA GLY A 46 14.04 33.78 3.23
C GLY A 46 15.03 33.13 2.27
N LYS A 47 16.18 33.78 2.07
CA LYS A 47 17.17 33.30 1.09
C LYS A 47 18.01 32.15 1.64
N MET A 48 18.29 31.17 0.79
CA MET A 48 19.25 30.11 1.06
C MET A 48 20.66 30.55 0.64
N THR A 49 21.68 30.23 1.45
CA THR A 49 23.09 30.42 1.08
C THR A 49 23.68 29.22 0.33
N GLU A 50 23.12 28.03 0.59
CA GLU A 50 23.53 26.76 -0.04
C GLU A 50 22.66 26.44 -1.27
N PRO A 51 23.15 25.62 -2.22
CA PRO A 51 22.35 25.12 -3.33
C PRO A 51 21.18 24.26 -2.82
N LEU A 52 20.00 24.39 -3.43
CA LEU A 52 18.86 23.52 -3.13
C LEU A 52 19.09 22.15 -3.79
N ARG A 53 19.14 21.06 -3.00
CA ARG A 53 19.46 19.72 -3.52
C ARG A 53 18.19 18.92 -3.75
N ILE A 54 17.97 18.51 -5.00
CA ILE A 54 16.74 17.86 -5.47
C ILE A 54 16.97 16.36 -5.63
N CYS A 55 16.13 15.53 -5.03
CA CYS A 55 16.01 14.12 -5.41
C CYS A 55 15.24 14.03 -6.73
N ALA A 56 15.83 13.42 -7.76
CA ALA A 56 15.23 13.31 -9.08
C ALA A 56 15.52 11.95 -9.74
N ASP A 57 14.65 11.52 -10.66
CA ASP A 57 14.87 10.35 -11.50
C ASP A 57 15.73 10.73 -12.72
N PRO A 58 16.73 9.91 -13.12
CA PRO A 58 17.60 10.21 -14.26
C PRO A 58 16.93 10.13 -15.64
N GLY A 59 15.80 9.42 -15.79
CA GLY A 59 15.21 9.13 -17.13
C GLY A 59 13.67 9.05 -17.19
N ASN A 60 12.96 9.23 -16.09
CA ASN A 60 11.49 9.19 -16.02
C ASN A 60 10.82 10.49 -16.52
N MET A 61 10.92 10.77 -17.82
CA MET A 61 10.10 11.81 -18.46
C MET A 61 8.61 11.42 -18.40
N PRO A 62 7.69 12.38 -18.18
CA PRO A 62 7.89 13.83 -18.11
C PRO A 62 8.28 14.37 -16.73
N LEU A 63 8.44 13.53 -15.71
CA LEU A 63 8.70 13.98 -14.34
C LEU A 63 10.08 14.65 -14.24
N SER A 64 11.15 13.91 -14.54
CA SER A 64 12.51 14.42 -14.51
C SER A 64 13.47 13.63 -15.39
N ASN A 65 14.58 14.25 -15.79
CA ASN A 65 15.73 13.53 -16.33
C ASN A 65 17.06 14.24 -16.03
N THR A 66 18.17 13.57 -16.36
CA THR A 66 19.55 14.11 -16.24
C THR A 66 19.80 15.41 -17.01
N ARG A 67 19.04 15.67 -18.08
CA ARG A 67 19.10 16.90 -18.89
C ARG A 67 18.26 18.06 -18.34
N ARG A 68 17.55 17.83 -17.22
CA ARG A 68 16.67 18.79 -16.53
C ARG A 68 15.46 19.24 -17.37
N GLU A 69 14.94 18.33 -18.20
CA GLU A 69 13.86 18.61 -19.16
C GLU A 69 12.45 18.33 -18.61
N GLY A 70 12.32 17.61 -17.48
CA GLY A 70 11.02 17.26 -16.92
C GLY A 70 10.40 18.36 -16.05
N PHE A 71 9.08 18.33 -15.84
CA PHE A 71 8.39 19.40 -15.11
C PHE A 71 8.81 19.49 -13.63
N GLN A 72 9.22 18.37 -12.99
CA GLN A 72 9.76 18.42 -11.63
C GLN A 72 11.12 19.14 -11.59
N ASN A 73 11.93 19.03 -12.66
CA ASN A 73 13.15 19.84 -12.78
C ASN A 73 12.81 21.34 -12.90
N LYS A 74 11.74 21.68 -13.64
CA LYS A 74 11.35 23.09 -13.82
C LYS A 74 10.72 23.71 -12.58
N ILE A 75 9.89 22.98 -11.84
CA ILE A 75 9.40 23.41 -10.52
C ILE A 75 10.58 23.59 -9.54
N ALA A 76 11.56 22.68 -9.55
CA ALA A 76 12.75 22.80 -8.71
C ALA A 76 13.65 24.01 -9.06
N GLU A 77 13.77 24.35 -10.35
CA GLU A 77 14.49 25.55 -10.80
C GLU A 77 13.77 26.82 -10.35
N VAL A 78 12.44 26.93 -10.56
CA VAL A 78 11.60 28.05 -10.09
C VAL A 78 11.67 28.26 -8.57
N LEU A 79 11.66 27.18 -7.78
CA LEU A 79 11.78 27.25 -6.32
C LEU A 79 13.18 27.71 -5.88
N ALA A 80 14.25 27.23 -6.53
CA ALA A 80 15.61 27.63 -6.20
C ALA A 80 15.85 29.14 -6.49
N ASP A 81 15.31 29.64 -7.60
CA ASP A 81 15.40 31.06 -7.97
C ASP A 81 14.65 31.96 -6.96
N ALA A 82 13.44 31.56 -6.52
CA ALA A 82 12.70 32.28 -5.47
C ALA A 82 13.46 32.32 -4.14
N LEU A 83 14.14 31.22 -3.79
CA LEU A 83 15.00 31.11 -2.61
C LEU A 83 16.36 31.83 -2.78
N GLY A 84 16.61 32.47 -3.92
CA GLY A 84 17.84 33.20 -4.22
C GLY A 84 19.08 32.33 -4.35
N THR A 85 18.91 31.05 -4.66
CA THR A 85 19.97 30.04 -4.81
C THR A 85 19.86 29.35 -6.17
N HIS A 86 20.43 28.14 -6.35
CA HIS A 86 20.33 27.36 -7.58
C HIS A 86 20.08 25.87 -7.29
N ALA A 87 19.42 25.19 -8.24
CA ALA A 87 19.08 23.78 -8.13
C ALA A 87 20.26 22.85 -8.50
N THR A 88 20.55 21.91 -7.61
CA THR A 88 21.50 20.79 -7.79
C THR A 88 20.78 19.46 -7.62
N TYR A 89 21.23 18.40 -8.28
CA TYR A 89 20.43 17.18 -8.44
C TYR A 89 21.16 15.92 -7.96
N PHE A 90 20.50 15.15 -7.11
CA PHE A 90 20.86 13.76 -6.80
C PHE A 90 19.97 12.84 -7.63
N PHE A 91 20.54 12.26 -8.70
CA PHE A 91 19.82 11.37 -9.60
C PHE A 91 19.88 9.92 -9.14
N ARG A 92 18.71 9.28 -8.96
CA ARG A 92 18.57 7.84 -8.70
C ARG A 92 17.18 7.37 -9.18
N PRO A 93 17.06 6.22 -9.87
CA PRO A 93 15.77 5.71 -10.33
C PRO A 93 14.76 5.53 -9.18
N TYR A 94 13.54 6.05 -9.34
CA TYR A 94 12.49 6.05 -8.30
C TYR A 94 12.03 4.64 -7.89
N LEU A 95 12.41 3.61 -8.66
CA LEU A 95 12.04 2.22 -8.45
C LEU A 95 12.86 1.52 -7.34
N GLU A 96 14.00 2.11 -6.94
CA GLU A 96 14.72 1.64 -5.76
C GLU A 96 14.01 2.11 -4.48
N ARG A 97 13.45 1.16 -3.71
CA ARG A 97 12.72 1.37 -2.45
C ARG A 97 13.46 2.18 -1.36
N GLY A 98 14.74 2.50 -1.58
CA GLY A 98 15.54 3.38 -0.73
C GLY A 98 15.35 4.88 -1.01
N LEU A 99 14.70 5.30 -2.11
CA LEU A 99 14.71 6.71 -2.54
C LEU A 99 14.18 7.69 -1.48
N THR A 100 13.13 7.33 -0.73
CA THR A 100 12.62 8.15 0.38
C THR A 100 13.32 7.85 1.71
N ARG A 101 13.46 6.55 2.07
CA ARG A 101 13.94 6.13 3.40
C ARG A 101 15.45 6.24 3.62
N GLN A 102 16.28 6.18 2.57
CA GLN A 102 17.75 6.28 2.68
C GLN A 102 18.27 7.64 2.23
N THR A 103 17.77 8.20 1.13
CA THR A 103 18.37 9.40 0.51
C THR A 103 18.28 10.64 1.42
N PHE A 104 17.16 10.82 2.13
CA PHE A 104 17.02 11.84 3.16
C PHE A 104 17.89 11.57 4.39
N LYS A 105 17.95 10.32 4.89
CA LYS A 105 18.81 9.94 6.03
C LYS A 105 20.30 10.09 5.75
N ASN A 106 20.72 9.84 4.51
CA ASN A 106 22.09 10.01 4.04
C ASN A 106 22.38 11.47 3.62
N ASN A 107 21.47 12.42 3.92
CA ASN A 107 21.56 13.83 3.58
C ASN A 107 21.93 14.09 2.11
N SER A 108 21.43 13.26 1.18
CA SER A 108 21.84 13.30 -0.23
C SER A 108 20.98 14.24 -1.09
N CYS A 109 19.78 14.60 -0.62
CA CYS A 109 18.96 15.70 -1.13
C CYS A 109 18.21 16.39 0.02
N ASP A 110 17.65 17.57 -0.27
CA ASP A 110 16.83 18.40 0.63
C ASP A 110 15.34 18.23 0.36
N ILE A 111 14.93 18.18 -0.91
CA ILE A 111 13.52 18.03 -1.31
C ILE A 111 13.31 16.92 -2.37
N LEU A 112 12.09 16.36 -2.38
CA LEU A 112 11.59 15.42 -3.39
C LEU A 112 10.18 15.85 -3.82
N ILE A 113 9.97 16.11 -5.11
CA ILE A 113 8.71 16.64 -5.65
C ILE A 113 7.78 15.49 -6.06
N GLY A 114 6.48 15.63 -5.81
CA GLY A 114 5.46 14.67 -6.27
C GLY A 114 5.17 13.56 -5.27
N MET A 115 5.08 13.89 -3.97
CA MET A 115 4.85 12.95 -2.89
C MET A 115 3.39 12.98 -2.42
N ALA A 116 2.78 11.81 -2.25
CA ALA A 116 1.39 11.66 -1.81
C ALA A 116 1.24 11.87 -0.28
N PRO A 117 0.07 12.35 0.21
CA PRO A 117 -0.16 12.71 1.62
C PRO A 117 0.04 11.58 2.63
N ASP A 118 -0.03 10.32 2.21
CA ASP A 118 0.17 9.13 3.05
C ASP A 118 1.65 8.76 3.29
N THR A 119 2.61 9.53 2.76
CA THR A 119 4.05 9.23 2.82
C THR A 119 4.68 9.51 4.21
N GLY A 120 4.25 8.77 5.24
CA GLY A 120 4.52 9.02 6.67
C GLY A 120 5.97 8.98 7.18
N HIS A 121 6.98 8.98 6.29
CA HIS A 121 8.41 9.06 6.64
C HIS A 121 9.05 10.44 6.43
N MET A 122 8.32 11.37 5.81
CA MET A 122 8.73 12.74 5.54
C MET A 122 7.76 13.72 6.22
N ILE A 123 8.12 15.00 6.23
CA ILE A 123 7.14 16.08 6.31
C ILE A 123 6.80 16.51 4.88
N LEU A 124 5.53 16.84 4.63
CA LEU A 124 5.01 17.18 3.31
C LEU A 124 4.52 18.62 3.32
N SER A 125 4.76 19.35 2.24
CA SER A 125 4.21 20.69 2.04
C SER A 125 2.70 20.64 1.88
N THR A 126 2.06 21.81 1.93
CA THR A 126 0.81 22.08 1.22
C THR A 126 0.88 21.42 -0.18
N PRO A 127 -0.14 20.66 -0.62
CA PRO A 127 -0.13 20.03 -1.93
C PRO A 127 0.16 21.03 -3.05
N VAL A 128 1.13 20.72 -3.91
CA VAL A 128 1.47 21.62 -5.03
C VAL A 128 0.35 21.62 -6.05
N TYR A 129 -0.18 20.44 -6.36
CA TYR A 129 -1.33 20.25 -7.25
C TYR A 129 -2.05 18.93 -6.93
N ARG A 130 -3.29 18.81 -7.42
CA ARG A 130 -4.01 17.54 -7.51
C ARG A 130 -4.08 17.09 -8.98
N SER A 131 -3.94 15.80 -9.23
CA SER A 131 -4.07 15.20 -10.57
C SER A 131 -4.79 13.85 -10.46
N THR A 132 -5.26 13.31 -11.59
CA THR A 132 -5.94 12.01 -11.66
C THR A 132 -5.22 11.00 -12.54
N PHE A 133 -5.49 9.71 -12.32
CA PHE A 133 -5.33 8.69 -13.36
C PHE A 133 -6.29 8.96 -14.54
N VAL A 134 -5.91 8.50 -15.74
CA VAL A 134 -6.69 8.69 -16.97
C VAL A 134 -6.76 7.42 -17.80
N LEU A 135 -7.83 7.26 -18.58
CA LEU A 135 -7.77 6.43 -19.79
C LEU A 135 -7.29 7.29 -20.96
N ALA A 136 -6.06 7.06 -21.41
CA ALA A 136 -5.50 7.65 -22.60
C ALA A 136 -5.84 6.80 -23.83
N SER A 137 -6.43 7.40 -24.86
CA SER A 137 -6.74 6.74 -26.14
C SER A 137 -6.53 7.73 -27.27
N ARG A 138 -6.23 7.27 -28.50
CA ARG A 138 -6.09 8.21 -29.63
C ARG A 138 -7.44 8.87 -29.95
N ALA A 139 -7.42 10.17 -30.24
CA ALA A 139 -8.64 10.94 -30.49
C ALA A 139 -9.42 10.45 -31.74
N ASP A 140 -8.75 9.86 -32.73
CA ASP A 140 -9.40 9.24 -33.91
C ASP A 140 -10.39 8.13 -33.55
N ARG A 141 -10.20 7.46 -32.40
CA ARG A 141 -11.07 6.38 -31.92
C ARG A 141 -12.41 6.88 -31.36
N ASN A 142 -12.51 8.16 -30.97
CA ASN A 142 -13.72 8.79 -30.44
C ASN A 142 -14.39 8.00 -29.29
N TYR A 143 -13.60 7.38 -28.41
CA TYR A 143 -14.14 6.68 -27.24
C TYR A 143 -14.72 7.66 -26.21
N ASP A 144 -15.91 7.35 -25.70
CA ASP A 144 -16.71 8.26 -24.88
C ASP A 144 -17.13 7.65 -23.53
N PHE A 145 -16.38 6.66 -23.02
CA PHE A 145 -16.72 5.86 -21.84
C PHE A 145 -17.27 6.70 -20.65
N LYS A 146 -18.35 6.23 -20.03
CA LYS A 146 -19.01 6.90 -18.87
C LYS A 146 -18.84 6.15 -17.54
N SER A 147 -18.29 4.93 -17.59
CA SER A 147 -17.99 4.07 -16.46
C SER A 147 -16.99 3.00 -16.92
N LEU A 148 -16.25 2.40 -15.99
CA LEU A 148 -15.38 1.26 -16.27
C LEU A 148 -16.15 -0.05 -16.53
N ASP A 149 -17.46 -0.07 -16.26
CA ASP A 149 -18.37 -1.15 -16.67
C ASP A 149 -18.62 -1.24 -18.19
N ASP A 150 -18.18 -0.24 -18.97
CA ASP A 150 -18.45 -0.18 -20.42
C ASP A 150 -17.95 -1.44 -21.13
N PRO A 151 -18.81 -2.21 -21.82
CA PRO A 151 -18.45 -3.51 -22.38
C PRO A 151 -17.32 -3.41 -23.41
N ARG A 152 -17.17 -2.26 -24.08
CA ARG A 152 -16.09 -2.02 -25.06
C ARG A 152 -14.72 -2.19 -24.41
N LEU A 153 -14.52 -1.78 -23.15
CA LEU A 153 -13.24 -1.89 -22.44
C LEU A 153 -12.76 -3.35 -22.28
N LYS A 154 -13.65 -4.34 -22.43
CA LYS A 154 -13.35 -5.77 -22.30
C LYS A 154 -12.90 -6.41 -23.62
N GLU A 155 -13.21 -5.76 -24.75
CA GLU A 155 -12.79 -6.17 -26.10
C GLU A 155 -11.47 -5.50 -26.52
N LEU A 156 -11.21 -4.29 -26.02
CA LEU A 156 -10.04 -3.47 -26.37
C LEU A 156 -8.73 -3.98 -25.74
N SER A 157 -7.62 -3.57 -26.35
CA SER A 157 -6.29 -3.73 -25.77
C SER A 157 -5.95 -2.58 -24.81
N VAL A 158 -5.88 -2.92 -23.52
CA VAL A 158 -5.76 -1.95 -22.42
C VAL A 158 -4.43 -2.14 -21.70
N GLY A 159 -3.51 -1.18 -21.84
CA GLY A 159 -2.30 -1.12 -21.01
C GLY A 159 -2.63 -0.69 -19.58
N VAL A 160 -2.09 -1.37 -18.57
CA VAL A 160 -2.11 -0.85 -17.19
C VAL A 160 -0.82 -1.19 -16.41
N PHE A 161 -0.35 -0.23 -15.60
CA PHE A 161 0.87 -0.38 -14.81
C PHE A 161 0.66 -1.36 -13.63
N GLN A 162 1.57 -2.33 -13.46
CA GLN A 162 1.42 -3.53 -12.60
C GLN A 162 0.91 -3.28 -11.17
N HIS A 163 1.25 -2.15 -10.57
CA HIS A 163 0.95 -1.79 -9.17
C HIS A 163 0.08 -0.52 -9.03
N SER A 164 -0.58 -0.07 -10.10
CA SER A 164 -1.47 1.10 -10.06
C SER A 164 -2.88 0.77 -9.53
N ALA A 165 -3.55 1.75 -8.90
CA ALA A 165 -4.94 1.61 -8.44
C ALA A 165 -5.89 1.27 -9.60
N MET A 166 -5.64 1.84 -10.79
CA MET A 166 -6.37 1.52 -12.03
C MET A 166 -6.38 0.03 -12.37
N ARG A 167 -5.32 -0.72 -12.05
CA ARG A 167 -5.29 -2.16 -12.31
C ARG A 167 -6.33 -2.88 -11.46
N THR A 168 -6.42 -2.51 -10.17
CA THR A 168 -7.45 -3.03 -9.26
C THR A 168 -8.83 -2.67 -9.77
N GLU A 169 -9.05 -1.40 -10.11
CA GLU A 169 -10.35 -0.90 -10.60
C GLU A 169 -10.80 -1.60 -11.89
N LEU A 170 -9.92 -1.68 -12.90
CA LEU A 170 -10.17 -2.40 -14.15
C LEU A 170 -10.48 -3.88 -13.91
N MET A 171 -9.77 -4.54 -13.01
CA MET A 171 -10.05 -5.95 -12.65
C MET A 171 -11.40 -6.08 -11.92
N GLU A 172 -11.75 -5.19 -10.99
CA GLU A 172 -13.03 -5.22 -10.26
C GLU A 172 -14.24 -4.91 -11.16
N HIS A 173 -14.06 -4.13 -12.23
CA HIS A 173 -15.04 -3.95 -13.32
C HIS A 173 -15.02 -5.07 -14.38
N GLY A 174 -14.18 -6.10 -14.23
CA GLY A 174 -14.15 -7.27 -15.10
C GLY A 174 -13.39 -7.09 -16.42
N VAL A 175 -12.46 -6.13 -16.50
CA VAL A 175 -11.48 -6.02 -17.59
C VAL A 175 -10.30 -6.95 -17.29
N SER A 176 -10.59 -8.25 -17.17
CA SER A 176 -9.60 -9.30 -16.88
C SER A 176 -10.09 -10.69 -17.28
N GLY A 177 -9.19 -11.53 -17.82
CA GLY A 177 -9.47 -12.93 -18.14
C GLY A 177 -8.78 -13.38 -19.43
N GLU A 178 -8.77 -14.69 -19.70
CA GLU A 178 -8.33 -15.20 -21.01
C GLU A 178 -9.30 -14.73 -22.10
N GLY A 179 -8.77 -14.00 -23.08
CA GLY A 179 -9.55 -13.30 -24.11
C GLY A 179 -9.53 -11.78 -24.00
N VAL A 180 -9.32 -11.22 -22.80
CA VAL A 180 -9.23 -9.76 -22.58
C VAL A 180 -7.78 -9.30 -22.76
N ASN A 181 -7.55 -8.26 -23.57
CA ASN A 181 -6.21 -7.80 -23.93
C ASN A 181 -5.59 -6.82 -22.90
N LEU A 182 -5.73 -7.08 -21.60
CA LEU A 182 -5.04 -6.32 -20.55
C LEU A 182 -3.52 -6.56 -20.64
N LYS A 183 -2.72 -5.51 -20.92
CA LYS A 183 -1.25 -5.59 -21.02
C LYS A 183 -0.61 -4.94 -19.79
N LEU A 184 0.06 -5.75 -18.97
CA LEU A 184 0.73 -5.26 -17.77
C LEU A 184 2.10 -4.68 -18.11
N HIS A 185 2.31 -3.39 -17.84
CA HIS A 185 3.67 -2.84 -17.79
C HIS A 185 4.31 -3.16 -16.44
N ILE A 186 5.45 -3.84 -16.49
CA ILE A 186 6.18 -4.34 -15.31
C ILE A 186 7.22 -3.31 -14.88
N ILE A 187 7.39 -3.16 -13.57
CA ILE A 187 8.45 -2.32 -13.00
C ILE A 187 9.82 -2.95 -13.29
N SER A 188 10.69 -2.24 -14.01
CA SER A 188 12.08 -2.66 -14.28
C SER A 188 13.09 -1.61 -13.84
N SER A 189 14.14 -2.01 -13.13
CA SER A 189 15.13 -1.13 -12.49
C SER A 189 16.04 -0.35 -13.45
N ASN A 190 15.90 -0.55 -14.76
CA ASN A 190 16.63 0.12 -15.84
C ASN A 190 15.72 0.91 -16.80
N ALA A 191 14.56 1.37 -16.31
CA ALA A 191 13.60 2.17 -17.07
C ALA A 191 14.17 3.50 -17.60
N ASP A 192 15.25 4.00 -17.00
CA ASP A 192 16.04 5.15 -17.45
C ASP A 192 16.97 4.82 -18.65
N LEU A 193 17.34 3.56 -18.82
CA LEU A 193 18.27 3.08 -19.86
C LEU A 193 17.58 2.37 -21.04
N VAL A 194 16.37 1.85 -20.84
CA VAL A 194 15.63 1.04 -21.83
C VAL A 194 14.27 1.68 -22.11
N PRO A 195 14.03 2.23 -23.33
CA PRO A 195 12.78 2.90 -23.68
C PRO A 195 11.53 2.02 -23.51
N GLU A 196 11.65 0.71 -23.76
CA GLU A 196 10.58 -0.29 -23.58
C GLU A 196 10.16 -0.45 -22.12
N ASN A 197 11.00 -0.03 -21.16
CA ASN A 197 10.74 -0.15 -19.74
C ASN A 197 10.26 1.17 -19.08
N GLN A 198 10.27 2.30 -19.81
CA GLN A 198 9.84 3.60 -19.28
C GLN A 198 8.38 3.57 -18.79
N PRO A 199 8.02 4.24 -17.68
CA PRO A 199 6.64 4.21 -17.15
C PRO A 199 5.57 4.73 -18.13
N THR A 200 5.98 5.64 -19.02
CA THR A 200 5.20 6.21 -20.12
C THR A 200 4.94 5.25 -21.28
N ARG A 201 5.66 4.12 -21.40
CA ARG A 201 5.71 3.29 -22.63
C ARG A 201 4.33 2.87 -23.14
N GLN A 202 3.39 2.58 -22.24
CA GLN A 202 2.01 2.21 -22.60
C GLN A 202 1.27 3.33 -23.35
N VAL A 203 1.55 4.60 -23.03
CA VAL A 203 0.99 5.76 -23.74
C VAL A 203 1.61 5.86 -25.14
N GLN A 204 2.92 5.65 -25.26
CA GLN A 204 3.59 5.49 -26.57
C GLN A 204 2.98 4.34 -27.37
N ASP A 205 2.64 3.21 -26.75
CA ASP A 205 2.01 2.08 -27.43
C ASP A 205 0.61 2.39 -27.95
N VAL A 206 -0.14 3.32 -27.33
CA VAL A 206 -1.39 3.87 -27.89
C VAL A 206 -1.13 4.77 -29.10
N VAL A 207 -0.13 5.67 -29.02
CA VAL A 207 0.29 6.55 -30.12
C VAL A 207 0.82 5.72 -31.31
N ASP A 208 1.53 4.63 -31.05
CA ASP A 208 2.02 3.66 -32.04
C ASP A 208 0.88 2.80 -32.61
N GLY A 209 -0.27 2.70 -31.93
CA GLY A 209 -1.40 1.84 -32.31
C GLY A 209 -1.21 0.35 -31.97
N LYS A 210 -0.32 0.04 -31.02
CA LYS A 210 -0.12 -1.29 -30.42
C LYS A 210 -1.09 -1.56 -29.26
N LEU A 211 -1.64 -0.51 -28.67
CA LEU A 211 -2.75 -0.52 -27.71
C LEU A 211 -3.89 0.37 -28.21
N ASP A 212 -5.12 0.05 -27.81
CA ASP A 212 -6.29 0.90 -28.01
C ASP A 212 -6.40 1.97 -26.92
N VAL A 213 -6.08 1.58 -25.68
CA VAL A 213 -6.21 2.40 -24.46
C VAL A 213 -5.01 2.13 -23.54
N ALA A 214 -4.53 3.16 -22.85
CA ALA A 214 -3.61 3.04 -21.74
C ALA A 214 -4.23 3.68 -20.50
N ALA A 215 -4.46 2.88 -19.46
CA ALA A 215 -4.73 3.35 -18.13
C ALA A 215 -3.40 3.83 -17.52
N ALA A 216 -3.23 5.15 -17.43
CA ALA A 216 -1.97 5.81 -17.11
C ALA A 216 -2.14 6.92 -16.05
N TRP A 217 -1.05 7.28 -15.37
CA TRP A 217 -1.04 8.45 -14.47
C TRP A 217 -1.15 9.73 -15.30
N GLY A 218 -2.06 10.64 -14.93
CA GLY A 218 -2.41 11.82 -15.73
C GLY A 218 -1.23 12.61 -16.28
N PRO A 219 -0.23 13.02 -15.45
CA PRO A 219 0.94 13.75 -15.91
C PRO A 219 1.75 13.01 -16.99
N MET A 220 1.83 11.67 -16.92
CA MET A 220 2.55 10.85 -17.89
C MET A 220 1.82 10.76 -19.23
N ALA A 221 0.48 10.80 -19.23
CA ALA A 221 -0.32 10.79 -20.45
C ALA A 221 -0.48 12.19 -21.06
N GLY A 222 -0.63 13.22 -20.21
CA GLY A 222 -0.76 14.62 -20.59
C GLY A 222 0.36 15.13 -21.48
N TRP A 223 1.60 14.74 -21.17
CA TRP A 223 2.79 15.12 -21.94
C TRP A 223 2.75 14.71 -23.42
N TYR A 224 2.07 13.61 -23.76
CA TYR A 224 1.92 13.15 -25.14
C TYR A 224 1.00 14.03 -26.00
N ASN A 225 0.23 14.95 -25.38
CA ASN A 225 -0.53 15.97 -26.09
C ASN A 225 0.25 17.29 -26.26
N THR A 226 1.56 17.31 -25.95
CA THR A 226 2.41 18.49 -26.08
C THR A 226 3.38 18.36 -27.24
N GLU A 227 3.85 19.49 -27.77
CA GLU A 227 4.91 19.58 -28.79
C GLU A 227 6.26 19.00 -28.33
N LYS A 228 6.38 18.58 -27.05
CA LYS A 228 7.60 18.01 -26.46
C LYS A 228 7.75 16.49 -26.71
N THR A 229 6.85 15.88 -27.49
CA THR A 229 6.88 14.44 -27.85
C THR A 229 6.84 14.23 -29.36
N GLU A 230 7.62 13.27 -29.88
CA GLU A 230 7.64 12.95 -31.31
C GLU A 230 6.28 12.40 -31.76
N GLY A 231 5.59 13.15 -32.62
CA GLY A 231 4.26 12.81 -33.16
C GLY A 231 3.07 13.11 -32.24
N GLY A 232 3.27 13.74 -31.07
CA GLY A 232 2.17 14.09 -30.16
C GLY A 232 1.15 15.06 -30.77
N ALA A 233 1.63 16.07 -31.51
CA ALA A 233 0.79 17.02 -32.23
C ALA A 233 0.02 16.38 -33.41
N ASP A 234 0.60 15.36 -34.06
CA ASP A 234 0.00 14.67 -35.22
C ASP A 234 -1.00 13.57 -34.83
N LYS A 235 -0.93 13.08 -33.57
CA LYS A 235 -1.74 11.98 -33.04
C LYS A 235 -2.28 12.29 -31.63
N PRO A 236 -3.07 13.35 -31.45
CA PRO A 236 -3.56 13.76 -30.13
C PRO A 236 -4.35 12.63 -29.44
N LEU A 237 -4.19 12.54 -28.12
CA LEU A 237 -4.88 11.60 -27.26
C LEU A 237 -6.07 12.24 -26.58
N THR A 238 -7.23 11.58 -26.66
CA THR A 238 -8.33 11.81 -25.72
C THR A 238 -7.93 11.20 -24.37
N LEU A 239 -7.82 12.06 -23.36
CA LEU A 239 -7.57 11.66 -21.97
C LEU A 239 -8.89 11.77 -21.19
N LEU A 240 -9.44 10.64 -20.76
CA LEU A 240 -10.62 10.61 -19.90
C LEU A 240 -10.17 10.64 -18.42
N PRO A 241 -10.46 11.69 -17.64
CA PRO A 241 -10.13 11.77 -16.22
C PRO A 241 -10.92 10.72 -15.43
N LEU A 242 -10.25 9.72 -14.83
CA LEU A 242 -10.96 8.60 -14.18
C LEU A 242 -11.80 9.04 -12.99
N ASN A 243 -11.39 10.08 -12.27
CA ASN A 243 -12.17 10.67 -11.18
C ASN A 243 -13.53 11.27 -11.62
N THR A 244 -13.70 11.60 -12.91
CA THR A 244 -14.95 12.13 -13.49
C THR A 244 -15.94 11.06 -13.95
N ILE A 245 -15.56 9.78 -13.89
CA ILE A 245 -16.49 8.65 -14.02
C ILE A 245 -16.65 7.94 -12.66
N ASP A 246 -17.64 7.07 -12.55
CA ASP A 246 -17.95 6.42 -11.27
C ASP A 246 -16.90 5.33 -10.95
N THR A 247 -16.02 5.61 -9.98
CA THR A 247 -14.96 4.73 -9.47
C THR A 247 -15.00 4.64 -7.95
N ILE A 248 -14.83 3.43 -7.41
CA ILE A 248 -14.92 3.10 -5.99
C ILE A 248 -13.63 3.49 -5.25
N LEU A 249 -12.47 3.30 -5.91
CA LEU A 249 -11.18 3.74 -5.39
C LEU A 249 -10.91 5.21 -5.76
N PRO A 250 -10.16 5.96 -4.91
CA PRO A 250 -9.66 7.27 -5.29
C PRO A 250 -8.79 7.19 -6.56
N MET A 251 -9.18 7.94 -7.59
CA MET A 251 -8.42 8.08 -8.84
C MET A 251 -7.65 9.40 -8.93
N GLU A 252 -8.03 10.38 -8.11
CA GLU A 252 -7.34 11.66 -7.92
C GLU A 252 -6.46 11.66 -6.66
N PHE A 253 -5.28 12.27 -6.75
CA PHE A 253 -4.29 12.33 -5.68
C PHE A 253 -3.63 13.71 -5.62
N GLU A 254 -3.48 14.20 -4.40
CA GLU A 254 -2.69 15.38 -4.03
C GLU A 254 -1.20 15.06 -4.06
N LEU A 255 -0.38 15.96 -4.61
CA LEU A 255 1.06 15.79 -4.71
C LEU A 255 1.81 16.99 -4.10
N SER A 256 2.43 16.76 -2.95
CA SER A 256 3.25 17.71 -2.18
C SER A 256 4.75 17.61 -2.51
N ILE A 257 5.54 18.48 -1.90
CA ILE A 257 7.00 18.36 -1.80
C ILE A 257 7.35 17.71 -0.45
N GLY A 258 8.14 16.63 -0.49
CA GLY A 258 8.64 15.92 0.67
C GLY A 258 10.00 16.38 1.15
N MET A 259 10.16 16.47 2.47
CA MET A 259 11.37 16.92 3.19
C MET A 259 11.63 16.03 4.42
N LYS A 260 12.82 16.14 5.05
CA LYS A 260 13.09 15.47 6.34
C LYS A 260 12.17 16.06 7.42
N LYS A 261 11.68 15.24 8.35
CA LYS A 261 10.67 15.67 9.35
C LYS A 261 11.16 16.80 10.25
N GLU A 262 12.47 16.90 10.40
CA GLU A 262 13.19 17.82 11.25
C GLU A 262 13.47 19.17 10.56
N ASP A 263 13.42 19.23 9.22
CA ASP A 263 13.78 20.41 8.41
C ASP A 263 12.64 21.44 8.31
N THR A 264 11.98 21.74 9.43
CA THR A 264 10.83 22.67 9.51
C THR A 264 11.15 24.09 9.02
N LYS A 265 12.42 24.50 9.07
CA LYS A 265 12.88 25.76 8.46
C LYS A 265 12.84 25.72 6.94
N LEU A 266 13.29 24.61 6.33
CA LEU A 266 13.22 24.43 4.88
C LEU A 266 11.76 24.35 4.44
N MET A 267 10.90 23.70 5.22
CA MET A 267 9.45 23.70 4.97
C MET A 267 8.90 25.12 4.86
N ALA A 268 9.11 25.97 5.86
CA ALA A 268 8.59 27.35 5.84
C ALA A 268 9.12 28.17 4.65
N LEU A 269 10.35 27.92 4.20
CA LEU A 269 10.92 28.54 3.00
C LEU A 269 10.28 28.01 1.70
N ILE A 270 10.06 26.70 1.61
CA ILE A 270 9.41 26.05 0.45
C ILE A 270 7.94 26.46 0.35
N GLU A 271 7.18 26.53 1.45
CA GLU A 271 5.81 27.06 1.48
C GLU A 271 5.75 28.50 0.95
N ALA A 272 6.62 29.39 1.44
CA ALA A 272 6.65 30.78 1.00
C ALA A 272 7.00 30.90 -0.50
N ALA A 273 7.98 30.11 -0.98
CA ALA A 273 8.34 30.06 -2.39
C ALA A 273 7.23 29.46 -3.27
N LEU A 274 6.52 28.43 -2.80
CA LEU A 274 5.35 27.85 -3.47
C LEU A 274 4.23 28.88 -3.65
N VAL A 275 3.92 29.65 -2.59
CA VAL A 275 2.89 30.70 -2.63
C VAL A 275 3.30 31.86 -3.53
N GLU A 276 4.57 32.30 -3.49
CA GLU A 276 5.08 33.35 -4.39
C GLU A 276 5.03 32.91 -5.86
N LYS A 277 5.41 31.66 -6.15
CA LYS A 277 5.63 31.15 -7.52
C LYS A 277 4.47 30.35 -8.10
N LYS A 278 3.32 30.29 -7.42
CA LYS A 278 2.16 29.45 -7.80
C LYS A 278 1.77 29.55 -9.29
N ASP A 279 1.82 30.75 -9.88
CA ASP A 279 1.35 30.98 -11.25
C ASP A 279 2.39 30.51 -12.28
N GLU A 280 3.69 30.65 -11.97
CA GLU A 280 4.80 30.12 -12.75
C GLU A 280 4.84 28.58 -12.66
N ILE A 281 4.54 28.02 -11.49
CA ILE A 281 4.37 26.58 -11.27
C ILE A 281 3.13 26.04 -12.00
N LYS A 282 1.99 26.77 -12.01
CA LYS A 282 0.81 26.41 -12.81
C LYS A 282 1.15 26.38 -14.30
N GLN A 283 1.89 27.36 -14.81
CA GLN A 283 2.31 27.36 -16.22
C GLN A 283 3.21 26.15 -16.54
N VAL A 284 4.18 25.82 -15.67
CA VAL A 284 5.02 24.62 -15.84
C VAL A 284 4.20 23.32 -15.86
N LEU A 285 3.12 23.21 -15.09
CA LEU A 285 2.24 22.04 -15.11
C LEU A 285 1.39 21.99 -16.40
N VAL A 286 0.87 23.14 -16.85
CA VAL A 286 0.10 23.28 -18.11
C VAL A 286 0.97 23.00 -19.34
N ASP A 287 2.21 23.48 -19.38
CA ASP A 287 3.18 23.27 -20.48
C ASP A 287 3.54 21.79 -20.71
N PHE A 288 3.31 20.94 -19.70
CA PHE A 288 3.52 19.48 -19.78
C PHE A 288 2.19 18.71 -19.85
N GLY A 289 1.08 19.41 -20.07
CA GLY A 289 -0.25 18.83 -20.27
C GLY A 289 -0.83 18.15 -19.03
N VAL A 290 -0.37 18.48 -17.82
CA VAL A 290 -0.81 17.83 -16.58
C VAL A 290 -2.32 17.96 -16.40
N PRO A 291 -3.07 16.86 -16.24
CA PRO A 291 -4.51 16.90 -15.94
C PRO A 291 -4.75 17.38 -14.50
N LEU A 292 -4.79 18.70 -14.32
CA LEU A 292 -4.99 19.35 -13.03
C LEU A 292 -6.46 19.22 -12.59
N VAL A 293 -6.66 18.70 -11.38
CA VAL A 293 -7.97 18.57 -10.73
C VAL A 293 -8.20 19.77 -9.80
N GLU A 294 -9.47 20.17 -9.65
CA GLU A 294 -9.90 21.15 -8.64
C GLU A 294 -9.39 20.76 -7.24
N CYS A 295 -8.82 21.72 -6.51
CA CYS A 295 -8.24 21.44 -5.20
C CYS A 295 -8.12 22.72 -4.35
N ASP A 296 -9.11 22.94 -3.48
CA ASP A 296 -9.20 24.12 -2.59
C ASP A 296 -8.02 24.24 -1.60
N ILE A 297 -7.28 23.15 -1.38
CA ILE A 297 -6.11 23.08 -0.48
C ILE A 297 -4.76 23.05 -1.21
N CYS A 298 -4.75 23.13 -2.55
CA CYS A 298 -3.53 23.07 -3.34
C CYS A 298 -2.99 24.48 -3.66
N ILE A 299 -1.67 24.59 -3.79
CA ILE A 299 -0.98 25.79 -4.33
C ILE A 299 -1.47 26.10 -5.76
N VAL A 300 -1.67 25.04 -6.56
CA VAL A 300 -2.23 25.09 -7.92
C VAL A 300 -3.50 24.23 -7.98
N SER A 301 -4.66 24.87 -8.11
CA SER A 301 -5.91 24.21 -8.49
C SER A 301 -6.04 24.11 -10.01
N GLY A 302 -6.59 22.99 -10.48
CA GLY A 302 -7.03 22.78 -11.85
C GLY A 302 -8.51 23.05 -12.08
N ASP A 303 -8.96 22.61 -13.26
CA ASP A 303 -10.30 22.87 -13.81
C ASP A 303 -11.06 21.55 -14.13
N ILE A 304 -10.45 20.37 -13.87
CA ILE A 304 -11.13 19.08 -13.90
C ILE A 304 -11.89 18.91 -12.57
N PRO A 305 -13.21 18.64 -12.58
CA PRO A 305 -13.99 18.50 -11.35
C PRO A 305 -13.42 17.50 -10.35
N SER A 306 -13.34 17.91 -9.09
CA SER A 306 -12.95 17.05 -7.95
C SER A 306 -14.10 16.09 -7.59
N HIS A 307 -13.78 14.82 -7.36
CA HIS A 307 -14.76 13.84 -6.84
C HIS A 307 -15.14 14.14 -5.37
N GLY A 308 -14.36 14.99 -4.69
CA GLY A 308 -14.55 15.36 -3.29
C GLY A 308 -13.94 14.34 -2.31
N PRO A 309 -14.21 14.47 -1.00
CA PRO A 309 -13.76 13.49 -0.03
C PRO A 309 -14.34 12.10 -0.35
N PRO A 310 -13.56 11.01 -0.24
CA PRO A 310 -14.04 9.67 -0.58
C PRO A 310 -15.34 9.34 0.15
N LYS A 311 -16.38 8.99 -0.62
CA LYS A 311 -17.64 8.51 -0.07
C LYS A 311 -17.34 7.27 0.79
N PRO A 312 -17.84 7.17 2.03
CA PRO A 312 -17.67 5.94 2.81
C PRO A 312 -18.26 4.78 2.00
N GLN A 313 -17.48 3.71 1.81
CA GLN A 313 -17.74 2.67 0.81
C GLN A 313 -19.15 2.05 0.97
N GLN A 314 -20.13 2.62 0.25
CA GLN A 314 -21.37 1.94 -0.04
C GLN A 314 -20.99 0.77 -0.94
N HIS A 315 -21.10 -0.45 -0.40
CA HIS A 315 -20.60 -1.65 -1.06
C HIS A 315 -21.25 -1.84 -2.44
N ILE A 316 -20.59 -1.36 -3.49
CA ILE A 316 -20.90 -1.76 -4.85
C ILE A 316 -20.61 -3.25 -4.90
N VAL A 317 -21.68 -4.04 -4.98
CA VAL A 317 -21.60 -5.48 -5.21
C VAL A 317 -21.10 -5.63 -6.64
N ALA A 318 -19.77 -5.69 -6.79
CA ALA A 318 -19.08 -5.65 -8.07
C ALA A 318 -19.63 -6.74 -9.00
N LYS A 319 -19.79 -6.40 -10.29
CA LYS A 319 -20.55 -7.19 -11.27
C LYS A 319 -19.79 -8.42 -11.78
N TYR A 320 -19.33 -9.27 -10.86
CA TYR A 320 -18.65 -10.54 -11.12
C TYR A 320 -19.62 -11.63 -11.63
N GLN A 321 -20.37 -11.34 -12.70
CA GLN A 321 -21.18 -12.32 -13.42
C GLN A 321 -20.46 -12.85 -14.66
N ALA A 322 -19.65 -13.89 -14.43
CA ALA A 322 -19.25 -14.86 -15.45
C ALA A 322 -19.57 -16.31 -15.04
N THR A 323 -20.20 -16.52 -13.88
CA THR A 323 -20.62 -17.83 -13.39
C THR A 323 -22.15 -17.92 -13.38
N PRO A 324 -22.77 -18.89 -14.09
CA PRO A 324 -24.23 -19.01 -14.15
C PRO A 324 -24.85 -19.15 -12.76
N GLN A 325 -25.68 -18.18 -12.37
CA GLN A 325 -26.39 -18.17 -11.09
C GLN A 325 -27.70 -18.96 -11.21
N SER A 326 -28.08 -19.70 -10.17
CA SER A 326 -29.37 -20.37 -10.13
C SER A 326 -30.52 -19.35 -10.11
N LYS A 327 -31.57 -19.60 -10.89
CA LYS A 327 -32.79 -18.78 -10.80
C LYS A 327 -33.52 -19.08 -9.50
N LEU A 328 -33.79 -18.05 -8.70
CA LEU A 328 -34.45 -18.17 -7.40
C LEU A 328 -35.83 -18.87 -7.46
N ALA A 329 -36.54 -18.80 -8.58
CA ALA A 329 -37.82 -19.48 -8.78
C ALA A 329 -37.69 -21.01 -9.02
N GLU A 330 -36.55 -21.48 -9.51
CA GLU A 330 -36.29 -22.90 -9.80
C GLU A 330 -35.62 -23.61 -8.60
N LEU A 331 -34.93 -22.84 -7.74
CA LEU A 331 -34.21 -23.34 -6.55
C LEU A 331 -35.05 -24.17 -5.57
N PRO A 332 -36.29 -23.81 -5.18
CA PRO A 332 -37.05 -24.60 -4.20
C PRO A 332 -37.25 -26.05 -4.64
N ALA A 333 -37.73 -26.27 -5.87
CA ALA A 333 -37.96 -27.60 -6.42
C ALA A 333 -36.65 -28.37 -6.67
N ALA A 334 -35.58 -27.68 -7.10
CA ALA A 334 -34.27 -28.29 -7.29
C ALA A 334 -33.67 -28.80 -5.97
N ILE A 335 -33.72 -27.98 -4.91
CA ILE A 335 -33.27 -28.37 -3.57
C ILE A 335 -34.19 -29.45 -2.98
N ASP A 336 -35.51 -29.35 -3.11
CA ASP A 336 -36.44 -30.38 -2.63
C ASP A 336 -36.15 -31.76 -3.24
N SER A 337 -35.86 -31.78 -4.55
CA SER A 337 -35.47 -33.00 -5.28
C SER A 337 -34.12 -33.54 -4.80
N ALA A 338 -33.12 -32.68 -4.58
CA ALA A 338 -31.82 -33.09 -4.07
C ALA A 338 -31.89 -33.67 -2.64
N LEU A 339 -32.66 -33.04 -1.75
CA LEU A 339 -32.91 -33.52 -0.39
C LEU A 339 -33.67 -34.86 -0.40
N ALA A 340 -34.67 -35.02 -1.27
CA ALA A 340 -35.38 -36.29 -1.47
C ALA A 340 -34.47 -37.39 -2.07
N GLY A 341 -33.44 -37.01 -2.82
CA GLY A 341 -32.38 -37.89 -3.30
C GLY A 341 -31.31 -38.25 -2.25
N GLY A 342 -31.38 -37.67 -1.05
CA GLY A 342 -30.46 -37.95 0.07
C GLY A 342 -29.32 -36.94 0.24
N SER A 343 -29.25 -35.87 -0.55
CA SER A 343 -28.34 -34.74 -0.32
C SER A 343 -28.71 -33.98 0.97
N SER A 344 -27.75 -33.35 1.64
CA SER A 344 -28.02 -32.44 2.76
C SER A 344 -27.92 -30.97 2.35
N LEU A 345 -28.57 -30.08 3.11
CA LEU A 345 -28.45 -28.62 2.90
C LEU A 345 -27.00 -28.11 3.00
N GLY A 346 -26.14 -28.80 3.76
CA GLY A 346 -24.71 -28.48 3.86
C GLY A 346 -23.92 -28.87 2.61
N GLU A 347 -24.20 -30.04 2.03
CA GLU A 347 -23.59 -30.48 0.77
C GLU A 347 -24.04 -29.60 -0.41
N GLU A 348 -25.32 -29.23 -0.45
CA GLU A 348 -25.84 -28.28 -1.44
C GLU A 348 -25.17 -26.90 -1.33
N LEU A 349 -24.84 -26.46 -0.11
CA LEU A 349 -24.17 -25.17 0.15
C LEU A 349 -22.70 -25.23 -0.25
N LEU A 350 -21.98 -26.30 0.13
CA LEU A 350 -20.59 -26.53 -0.29
C LEU A 350 -20.49 -26.63 -1.83
N GLY A 351 -21.45 -27.29 -2.47
CA GLY A 351 -21.58 -27.31 -3.93
C GLY A 351 -21.82 -25.92 -4.53
N ALA A 352 -22.74 -25.14 -3.97
CA ALA A 352 -23.03 -23.76 -4.41
C ALA A 352 -21.81 -22.83 -4.30
N VAL A 353 -21.05 -22.96 -3.20
CA VAL A 353 -19.79 -22.24 -2.97
C VAL A 353 -18.72 -22.64 -3.99
N ALA A 354 -18.55 -23.94 -4.24
CA ALA A 354 -17.58 -24.44 -5.22
C ALA A 354 -17.85 -23.94 -6.65
N VAL A 355 -19.12 -23.70 -7.01
CA VAL A 355 -19.54 -23.13 -8.30
C VAL A 355 -19.94 -21.64 -8.23
N LYS A 356 -19.59 -20.92 -7.15
CA LYS A 356 -19.79 -19.47 -7.00
C LYS A 356 -21.22 -18.99 -7.31
N ASP A 357 -22.21 -19.78 -6.92
CA ASP A 357 -23.64 -19.48 -7.10
C ASP A 357 -24.18 -18.75 -5.85
N PHE A 358 -23.95 -17.44 -5.82
CA PHE A 358 -24.38 -16.54 -4.76
C PHE A 358 -25.88 -16.64 -4.49
N VAL A 359 -26.71 -16.79 -5.53
CA VAL A 359 -28.17 -16.90 -5.38
C VAL A 359 -28.55 -18.22 -4.69
N LYS A 360 -27.88 -19.32 -5.01
CA LYS A 360 -28.06 -20.62 -4.33
C LYS A 360 -27.52 -20.59 -2.90
N VAL A 361 -26.36 -19.95 -2.65
CA VAL A 361 -25.81 -19.72 -1.30
C VAL A 361 -26.81 -18.96 -0.42
N ASP A 362 -27.25 -17.78 -0.86
CA ASP A 362 -28.22 -16.94 -0.15
C ASP A 362 -29.51 -17.71 0.18
N TYR A 363 -30.05 -18.47 -0.79
CA TYR A 363 -31.26 -19.27 -0.60
C TYR A 363 -31.06 -20.40 0.41
N LEU A 364 -29.95 -21.13 0.34
CA LEU A 364 -29.67 -22.26 1.22
C LEU A 364 -29.46 -21.82 2.67
N VAL A 365 -28.71 -20.73 2.91
CA VAL A 365 -28.53 -20.20 4.27
C VAL A 365 -29.86 -19.71 4.85
N LYS A 366 -30.67 -19.01 4.06
CA LYS A 366 -32.05 -18.59 4.46
C LYS A 366 -32.99 -19.79 4.68
N ARG A 367 -32.69 -20.94 4.09
CA ARG A 367 -33.38 -22.23 4.28
C ARG A 367 -32.83 -23.05 5.47
N GLY A 368 -31.81 -22.56 6.17
CA GLY A 368 -31.23 -23.23 7.34
C GLY A 368 -30.08 -24.20 7.03
N ALA A 369 -29.41 -24.04 5.90
CA ALA A 369 -28.09 -24.66 5.70
C ALA A 369 -27.09 -24.12 6.72
N ASP A 370 -26.27 -25.01 7.30
CA ASP A 370 -25.18 -24.59 8.19
C ASP A 370 -24.09 -23.85 7.40
N ILE A 371 -23.94 -22.56 7.68
CA ILE A 371 -22.92 -21.68 7.09
C ILE A 371 -21.48 -22.15 7.39
N ASN A 372 -21.31 -23.06 8.34
CA ASN A 372 -20.05 -23.68 8.75
C ASN A 372 -19.98 -25.19 8.43
N ALA A 373 -20.86 -25.69 7.56
CA ALA A 373 -20.86 -27.07 7.08
C ALA A 373 -19.47 -27.51 6.60
N ARG A 374 -19.08 -28.76 6.88
CA ARG A 374 -17.74 -29.28 6.60
C ARG A 374 -17.73 -30.23 5.41
N ASP A 375 -16.79 -30.01 4.49
CA ASP A 375 -16.49 -30.98 3.43
C ASP A 375 -15.67 -32.19 3.94
N THR A 376 -15.29 -33.10 3.04
CA THR A 376 -14.53 -34.33 3.38
C THR A 376 -13.10 -34.07 3.85
N GLY A 377 -12.55 -32.87 3.61
CA GLY A 377 -11.30 -32.36 4.18
C GLY A 377 -11.50 -31.55 5.47
N GLU A 378 -12.74 -31.45 5.95
CA GLU A 378 -13.20 -30.63 7.07
C GLU A 378 -13.15 -29.10 6.82
N LEU A 379 -13.08 -28.66 5.56
CA LEU A 379 -13.11 -27.23 5.24
C LEU A 379 -14.54 -26.68 5.23
N THR A 380 -14.68 -25.42 5.65
CA THR A 380 -15.94 -24.67 5.60
C THR A 380 -16.15 -23.94 4.27
N PRO A 381 -17.39 -23.50 3.95
CA PRO A 381 -17.68 -22.54 2.89
C PRO A 381 -16.65 -21.41 2.78
N LEU A 382 -16.33 -20.75 3.90
CA LEU A 382 -15.43 -19.61 3.94
C LEU A 382 -14.00 -19.97 3.51
N MET A 383 -13.47 -21.11 3.98
CA MET A 383 -12.14 -21.58 3.59
C MET A 383 -12.06 -21.93 2.11
N ASN A 384 -13.11 -22.57 1.57
CA ASN A 384 -13.16 -22.90 0.14
C ASN A 384 -13.34 -21.66 -0.73
N ALA A 385 -14.05 -20.61 -0.27
CA ALA A 385 -14.10 -19.32 -0.94
C ALA A 385 -12.73 -18.60 -0.94
N VAL A 386 -12.00 -18.59 0.18
CA VAL A 386 -10.62 -18.08 0.26
C VAL A 386 -9.70 -18.84 -0.70
N LYS A 387 -9.74 -20.18 -0.68
CA LYS A 387 -8.94 -21.04 -1.58
C LYS A 387 -9.31 -20.86 -3.07
N GLY A 388 -10.56 -20.49 -3.36
CA GLY A 388 -11.05 -20.14 -4.69
C GLY A 388 -10.74 -18.70 -5.14
N GLY A 389 -9.97 -17.94 -4.35
CA GLY A 389 -9.59 -16.56 -4.63
C GLY A 389 -10.76 -15.57 -4.64
N ASP A 390 -11.93 -15.94 -4.12
CA ASP A 390 -13.17 -15.20 -4.34
C ASP A 390 -13.49 -14.24 -3.19
N TYR A 391 -13.07 -12.99 -3.34
CA TYR A 391 -13.23 -11.96 -2.31
C TYR A 391 -14.70 -11.64 -1.98
N GLU A 392 -15.60 -11.62 -2.98
CA GLU A 392 -17.01 -11.30 -2.76
C GLU A 392 -17.78 -12.48 -2.16
N LEU A 393 -17.43 -13.71 -2.50
CA LEU A 393 -17.99 -14.90 -1.84
C LEU A 393 -17.49 -15.01 -0.39
N VAL A 394 -16.21 -14.73 -0.13
CA VAL A 394 -15.67 -14.57 1.23
C VAL A 394 -16.47 -13.51 2.01
N ARG A 395 -16.72 -12.34 1.42
CA ARG A 395 -17.50 -11.26 2.04
C ARG A 395 -18.95 -11.67 2.30
N SER A 396 -19.62 -12.34 1.36
CA SER A 396 -21.01 -12.79 1.51
C SER A 396 -21.16 -13.84 2.62
N LEU A 397 -20.24 -14.81 2.69
CA LEU A 397 -20.26 -15.85 3.72
C LEU A 397 -20.01 -15.26 5.13
N LEU A 398 -19.11 -14.27 5.24
CA LEU A 398 -18.89 -13.52 6.48
C LEU A 398 -20.13 -12.70 6.90
N VAL A 399 -20.83 -12.03 5.97
CA VAL A 399 -22.12 -11.35 6.24
C VAL A 399 -23.18 -12.34 6.72
N HIS A 400 -23.18 -13.57 6.21
CA HIS A 400 -24.07 -14.65 6.63
C HIS A 400 -23.65 -15.34 7.95
N GLY A 401 -22.58 -14.88 8.61
CA GLY A 401 -22.17 -15.36 9.93
C GLY A 401 -21.31 -16.63 9.91
N SER A 402 -20.51 -16.85 8.86
CA SER A 402 -19.42 -17.85 8.92
C SER A 402 -18.52 -17.60 10.15
N ASP A 403 -18.17 -18.68 10.85
CA ASP A 403 -17.13 -18.68 11.86
C ASP A 403 -15.77 -18.51 11.18
N VAL A 404 -15.26 -17.27 11.23
CA VAL A 404 -13.96 -16.88 10.66
C VAL A 404 -12.77 -17.57 11.35
N ASN A 405 -12.98 -18.07 12.57
CA ASN A 405 -11.99 -18.76 13.39
C ASN A 405 -12.15 -20.29 13.36
N ALA A 406 -13.10 -20.81 12.57
CA ALA A 406 -13.22 -22.24 12.30
C ALA A 406 -11.89 -22.78 11.74
N VAL A 407 -11.59 -24.05 12.08
CA VAL A 407 -10.37 -24.74 11.64
C VAL A 407 -10.67 -26.05 10.92
N ASP A 408 -9.93 -26.33 9.85
CA ASP A 408 -10.00 -27.59 9.10
C ASP A 408 -9.27 -28.77 9.79
N ARG A 409 -9.10 -29.89 9.09
CA ARG A 409 -8.44 -31.10 9.61
C ARG A 409 -7.02 -30.83 10.11
N ASP A 410 -6.24 -30.01 9.40
CA ASP A 410 -4.86 -29.66 9.74
C ASP A 410 -4.78 -28.47 10.71
N GLY A 411 -5.93 -27.86 11.04
CA GLY A 411 -6.04 -26.80 12.03
C GLY A 411 -5.92 -25.41 11.42
N TRP A 412 -6.07 -25.27 10.11
CA TRP A 412 -5.92 -24.00 9.42
C TRP A 412 -7.22 -23.19 9.46
N THR A 413 -7.10 -21.91 9.79
CA THR A 413 -8.19 -20.93 9.65
C THR A 413 -8.27 -20.39 8.23
N ALA A 414 -9.38 -19.74 7.88
CA ALA A 414 -9.50 -19.01 6.62
C ALA A 414 -8.39 -17.93 6.44
N VAL A 415 -7.94 -17.31 7.54
CA VAL A 415 -6.81 -16.36 7.56
C VAL A 415 -5.49 -17.04 7.20
N MET A 416 -5.22 -18.27 7.67
CA MET A 416 -4.00 -19.01 7.32
C MET A 416 -3.96 -19.36 5.83
N HIS A 417 -5.10 -19.78 5.26
CA HIS A 417 -5.24 -20.00 3.81
C HIS A 417 -4.96 -18.72 3.02
N ALA A 418 -5.53 -17.57 3.42
CA ALA A 418 -5.27 -16.28 2.77
C ALA A 418 -3.80 -15.79 2.92
N ALA A 419 -3.19 -16.02 4.09
CA ALA A 419 -1.78 -15.72 4.35
C ALA A 419 -0.83 -16.57 3.49
N TRP A 420 -1.16 -17.85 3.29
CA TRP A 420 -0.43 -18.74 2.38
C TRP A 420 -0.57 -18.30 0.92
N LEU A 421 -1.76 -17.90 0.48
CA LEU A 421 -1.99 -17.38 -0.87
C LEU A 421 -1.32 -16.02 -1.10
N ASN A 422 -1.09 -15.24 -0.03
CA ASN A 422 -0.61 -13.85 -0.03
C ASN A 422 -1.70 -12.84 -0.47
N GLU A 423 -2.92 -13.01 0.07
CA GLU A 423 -4.10 -12.20 -0.26
C GLU A 423 -4.42 -11.14 0.81
N PRO A 424 -3.85 -9.91 0.72
CA PRO A 424 -4.00 -8.90 1.76
C PRO A 424 -5.43 -8.36 1.91
N LYS A 425 -6.23 -8.32 0.83
CA LYS A 425 -7.64 -7.83 0.89
C LYS A 425 -8.47 -8.76 1.78
N MET A 426 -8.35 -10.08 1.59
CA MET A 426 -9.03 -11.09 2.41
C MET A 426 -8.59 -11.05 3.88
N ILE A 427 -7.27 -10.94 4.14
CA ILE A 427 -6.72 -10.88 5.51
C ILE A 427 -7.29 -9.70 6.29
N ARG A 428 -7.25 -8.49 5.71
CA ARG A 428 -7.77 -7.26 6.33
C ARG A 428 -9.26 -7.36 6.62
N THR A 429 -10.03 -7.88 5.66
CA THR A 429 -11.48 -8.04 5.82
C THR A 429 -11.81 -9.03 6.92
N MET A 430 -11.17 -10.20 6.98
CA MET A 430 -11.39 -11.16 8.07
C MET A 430 -10.96 -10.62 9.44
N GLY A 431 -9.76 -10.06 9.55
CA GLY A 431 -9.23 -9.50 10.80
C GLY A 431 -10.00 -8.28 11.28
N ALA A 432 -9.81 -7.14 10.62
CA ALA A 432 -10.38 -5.86 11.05
C ALA A 432 -11.89 -5.72 10.78
N GLY A 433 -12.43 -6.43 9.79
CA GLY A 433 -13.86 -6.36 9.44
C GLY A 433 -14.76 -7.35 10.18
N TYR A 434 -14.26 -8.54 10.52
CA TYR A 434 -15.06 -9.63 11.12
C TYR A 434 -14.45 -10.24 12.39
N GLY A 435 -13.36 -9.69 12.93
CA GLY A 435 -12.82 -10.07 14.23
C GLY A 435 -12.09 -11.42 14.25
N ALA A 436 -11.42 -11.78 13.15
CA ALA A 436 -10.63 -13.01 13.11
C ALA A 436 -9.44 -12.97 14.09
N ASP A 437 -9.22 -14.07 14.80
CA ASP A 437 -8.05 -14.28 15.64
C ASP A 437 -6.87 -14.67 14.75
N LEU A 438 -5.92 -13.75 14.63
CA LEU A 438 -4.74 -13.86 13.76
C LEU A 438 -3.59 -14.64 14.42
N ASP A 439 -3.69 -14.90 15.73
CA ASP A 439 -2.66 -15.51 16.58
C ASP A 439 -2.92 -17.00 16.85
N LEU A 440 -4.04 -17.55 16.36
CA LEU A 440 -4.30 -18.99 16.31
C LEU A 440 -3.17 -19.73 15.58
N VAL A 441 -2.96 -21.00 15.95
CA VAL A 441 -1.87 -21.86 15.43
C VAL A 441 -2.39 -23.18 14.86
N GLU A 442 -1.85 -23.61 13.71
CA GLU A 442 -2.24 -24.89 13.08
C GLU A 442 -1.67 -26.12 13.81
N LYS A 443 -2.24 -27.31 13.58
CA LYS A 443 -1.98 -28.51 14.43
C LYS A 443 -0.61 -29.14 14.21
N LEU A 444 0.00 -29.00 13.03
CA LEU A 444 1.17 -29.77 12.61
C LEU A 444 2.49 -29.13 13.04
N SER A 445 2.65 -27.82 12.83
CA SER A 445 3.86 -27.08 13.23
C SER A 445 3.64 -26.05 14.33
N GLN A 446 2.38 -25.79 14.69
CA GLN A 446 1.95 -24.73 15.61
C GLN A 446 2.45 -23.34 15.17
N SER A 447 2.37 -23.07 13.86
CA SER A 447 2.63 -21.75 13.26
C SER A 447 1.36 -20.90 13.21
N THR A 448 1.48 -19.59 13.46
CA THR A 448 0.42 -18.61 13.17
C THR A 448 0.35 -18.28 11.68
N ALA A 449 -0.71 -17.60 11.25
CA ALA A 449 -0.79 -17.06 9.89
C ALA A 449 0.42 -16.15 9.55
N LEU A 450 0.91 -15.38 10.53
CA LEU A 450 2.10 -14.54 10.39
C LEU A 450 3.38 -15.36 10.28
N GLY A 451 3.54 -16.40 11.10
CA GLY A 451 4.66 -17.33 11.00
C GLY A 451 4.72 -18.05 9.65
N LEU A 452 3.58 -18.50 9.13
CA LEU A 452 3.46 -19.10 7.79
C LEU A 452 3.84 -18.09 6.70
N ALA A 453 3.30 -16.86 6.75
CA ALA A 453 3.62 -15.81 5.79
C ALA A 453 5.12 -15.46 5.78
N VAL A 454 5.74 -15.32 6.96
CA VAL A 454 7.18 -15.07 7.10
C VAL A 454 8.01 -16.25 6.61
N GLN A 455 7.65 -17.49 6.94
CA GLN A 455 8.35 -18.70 6.49
C GLN A 455 8.31 -18.86 4.96
N LYS A 456 7.22 -18.42 4.31
CA LYS A 456 7.01 -18.55 2.85
C LYS A 456 7.27 -17.26 2.06
N GLY A 457 7.86 -16.24 2.69
CA GLY A 457 8.22 -14.98 2.01
C GLY A 457 7.04 -14.12 1.52
N LYS A 458 5.84 -14.34 2.07
CA LYS A 458 4.59 -13.69 1.63
C LYS A 458 4.47 -12.27 2.18
N ALA A 459 5.26 -11.36 1.62
CA ALA A 459 5.46 -10.02 2.13
C ALA A 459 4.17 -9.16 2.24
N LEU A 460 3.17 -9.35 1.37
CA LEU A 460 1.91 -8.60 1.47
C LEU A 460 1.04 -9.15 2.60
N ALA A 461 1.04 -10.46 2.83
CA ALA A 461 0.37 -11.07 3.98
C ALA A 461 1.04 -10.67 5.31
N VAL A 462 2.38 -10.63 5.37
CA VAL A 462 3.10 -10.16 6.57
C VAL A 462 2.67 -8.75 6.97
N VAL A 463 2.61 -7.81 6.01
CA VAL A 463 2.14 -6.44 6.26
C VAL A 463 0.65 -6.43 6.65
N ALA A 464 -0.21 -7.10 5.88
CA ALA A 464 -1.66 -7.09 6.13
C ALA A 464 -2.07 -7.73 7.47
N LEU A 465 -1.34 -8.73 7.96
CA LEU A 465 -1.56 -9.35 9.27
C LEU A 465 -1.17 -8.39 10.41
N LEU A 466 0.00 -7.76 10.30
CA LEU A 466 0.50 -6.81 11.30
C LEU A 466 -0.35 -5.52 11.34
N ASP A 467 -0.78 -5.01 10.18
CA ASP A 467 -1.76 -3.92 10.07
C ASP A 467 -3.11 -4.27 10.73
N SER A 468 -3.48 -5.56 10.73
CA SER A 468 -4.72 -6.06 11.32
C SER A 468 -4.55 -6.47 12.80
N GLY A 469 -3.39 -6.21 13.41
CA GLY A 469 -3.13 -6.43 14.83
C GLY A 469 -2.52 -7.79 15.21
N ALA A 470 -2.06 -8.60 14.26
CA ALA A 470 -1.42 -9.89 14.57
C ALA A 470 -0.14 -9.72 15.41
N ASN A 471 0.07 -10.58 16.40
CA ASN A 471 1.17 -10.47 17.33
C ASN A 471 2.46 -11.09 16.77
N PRO A 472 3.55 -10.32 16.58
CA PRO A 472 4.80 -10.85 16.03
C PRO A 472 5.54 -11.81 16.97
N ASP A 473 5.27 -11.74 18.28
CA ASP A 473 6.03 -12.41 19.34
C ASP A 473 5.50 -13.81 19.70
N ILE A 474 4.42 -14.29 19.07
CA ILE A 474 3.84 -15.62 19.35
C ILE A 474 4.90 -16.72 19.16
N ALA A 475 5.09 -17.54 20.20
CA ALA A 475 6.08 -18.61 20.24
C ALA A 475 5.56 -19.89 19.56
N MET A 476 6.02 -20.14 18.33
CA MET A 476 5.49 -21.19 17.46
C MET A 476 6.25 -22.51 17.56
N GLY A 477 5.50 -23.62 17.53
CA GLY A 477 5.98 -24.99 17.60
C GLY A 477 6.64 -25.39 18.92
N LYS A 478 7.01 -26.67 19.03
CA LYS A 478 7.82 -27.22 20.15
C LYS A 478 9.18 -26.51 20.31
N GLY A 479 9.63 -25.82 19.26
CA GLY A 479 10.84 -24.99 19.28
C GLY A 479 10.64 -23.59 19.87
N GLN A 480 9.41 -23.12 20.08
CA GLN A 480 9.08 -21.77 20.54
C GLN A 480 9.74 -20.67 19.68
N TYR A 481 9.64 -20.77 18.36
CA TYR A 481 10.18 -19.76 17.44
C TYR A 481 9.20 -18.60 17.29
N THR A 482 9.64 -17.36 17.52
CA THR A 482 8.86 -16.16 17.15
C THR A 482 8.94 -15.89 15.65
N SER A 483 8.09 -15.02 15.12
CA SER A 483 8.12 -14.64 13.71
C SER A 483 9.49 -14.09 13.28
N LEU A 484 10.16 -13.33 14.15
CA LEU A 484 11.50 -12.80 13.90
C LEU A 484 12.58 -13.91 13.85
N MET A 485 12.46 -14.93 14.70
CA MET A 485 13.34 -16.10 14.66
C MET A 485 13.12 -16.95 13.40
N ILE A 486 11.88 -17.06 12.91
CA ILE A 486 11.58 -17.70 11.62
C ILE A 486 12.24 -16.91 10.49
N ALA A 487 12.13 -15.58 10.50
CA ALA A 487 12.79 -14.72 9.51
C ALA A 487 14.33 -14.90 9.52
N ALA A 488 14.95 -14.87 10.70
CA ALA A 488 16.39 -15.14 10.89
C ALA A 488 16.80 -16.52 10.36
N LYS A 489 15.98 -17.55 10.61
CA LYS A 489 16.22 -18.94 10.19
C LYS A 489 16.19 -19.12 8.67
N VAL A 490 15.24 -18.48 7.98
CA VAL A 490 15.05 -18.63 6.51
C VAL A 490 15.68 -17.51 5.68
N GLY A 491 16.29 -16.50 6.31
CA GLY A 491 16.90 -15.35 5.62
C GLY A 491 15.91 -14.33 5.07
N ASN A 492 14.66 -14.28 5.57
CA ASN A 492 13.64 -13.36 5.09
C ASN A 492 13.87 -11.94 5.63
N LEU A 493 14.80 -11.21 5.01
CA LEU A 493 15.15 -9.83 5.38
C LEU A 493 13.94 -8.87 5.31
N PRO A 494 13.09 -8.86 4.25
CA PRO A 494 11.89 -8.02 4.22
C PRO A 494 10.92 -8.33 5.37
N GLY A 495 10.70 -9.61 5.68
CA GLY A 495 9.87 -10.03 6.80
C GLY A 495 10.41 -9.53 8.14
N ALA A 496 11.71 -9.72 8.39
CA ALA A 496 12.37 -9.19 9.59
C ALA A 496 12.26 -7.66 9.69
N GLN A 497 12.47 -6.93 8.58
CA GLN A 497 12.32 -5.47 8.55
C GLN A 497 10.91 -5.02 8.93
N VAL A 498 9.86 -5.67 8.42
CA VAL A 498 8.48 -5.30 8.77
C VAL A 498 8.18 -5.67 10.22
N LEU A 499 8.48 -6.88 10.67
CA LEU A 499 8.28 -7.31 12.06
C LEU A 499 8.88 -6.32 13.08
N LEU A 500 10.11 -5.86 12.85
CA LEU A 500 10.81 -4.91 13.71
C LEU A 500 10.20 -3.49 13.66
N GLN A 501 9.59 -3.10 12.55
CA GLN A 501 8.83 -1.84 12.47
C GLN A 501 7.51 -1.87 13.25
N TYR A 502 6.91 -3.05 13.42
CA TYR A 502 5.71 -3.28 14.22
C TYR A 502 6.05 -3.77 15.65
N GLY A 503 7.27 -3.47 16.14
CA GLY A 503 7.64 -3.65 17.54
C GLY A 503 7.96 -5.08 17.99
N ALA A 504 8.21 -6.02 17.06
CA ALA A 504 8.63 -7.38 17.41
C ALA A 504 9.87 -7.38 18.32
N LYS A 505 9.81 -8.13 19.43
CA LYS A 505 10.87 -8.10 20.45
C LYS A 505 12.11 -8.86 19.97
N VAL A 506 13.22 -8.13 19.83
CA VAL A 506 14.51 -8.63 19.30
C VAL A 506 15.11 -9.81 20.06
N ASP A 507 15.04 -9.76 21.40
CA ASP A 507 15.77 -10.66 22.31
C ASP A 507 14.88 -11.68 23.03
N LEU A 508 13.70 -11.96 22.48
CA LEU A 508 12.98 -13.18 22.86
C LEU A 508 13.85 -14.41 22.57
N ILE A 509 13.68 -15.45 23.40
CA ILE A 509 14.43 -16.70 23.30
C ILE A 509 13.51 -17.88 22.95
N ASN A 510 14.03 -18.78 22.12
CA ASN A 510 13.34 -20.03 21.78
C ASN A 510 13.56 -21.11 22.85
N SER A 511 12.98 -22.32 22.70
CA SER A 511 13.07 -23.35 23.75
C SER A 511 14.48 -23.93 23.97
N GLY A 512 15.44 -23.59 23.10
CA GLY A 512 16.88 -23.81 23.30
C GLY A 512 17.64 -22.58 23.81
N GLY A 513 16.94 -21.55 24.29
CA GLY A 513 17.51 -20.28 24.76
C GLY A 513 18.02 -19.35 23.65
N ASN A 514 17.73 -19.61 22.37
CA ASN A 514 18.37 -18.88 21.27
C ASN A 514 17.54 -17.68 20.82
N THR A 515 18.16 -16.50 20.70
CA THR A 515 17.55 -15.30 20.11
C THR A 515 17.59 -15.33 18.59
N ALA A 516 16.84 -14.43 17.94
CA ALA A 516 16.91 -14.25 16.48
C ALA A 516 18.34 -13.92 16.01
N LEU A 517 19.11 -13.15 16.79
CA LEU A 517 20.50 -12.81 16.51
C LEU A 517 21.41 -14.05 16.47
N MET A 518 21.27 -14.97 17.43
CA MET A 518 22.02 -16.24 17.47
C MET A 518 21.69 -17.13 16.27
N ILE A 519 20.40 -17.17 15.87
CA ILE A 519 19.95 -17.92 14.70
C ILE A 519 20.57 -17.33 13.41
N SER A 520 20.58 -16.01 13.27
CA SER A 520 21.24 -15.34 12.15
C SER A 520 22.74 -15.60 12.10
N ALA A 521 23.43 -15.57 13.24
CA ALA A 521 24.85 -15.93 13.31
C ALA A 521 25.12 -17.40 12.96
N SER A 522 24.28 -18.32 13.44
CA SER A 522 24.32 -19.76 13.10
C SER A 522 24.15 -20.06 11.61
N ASN A 523 23.45 -19.18 10.88
CA ASN A 523 23.11 -19.35 9.46
C ASN A 523 23.86 -18.36 8.54
N ASN A 524 24.81 -17.58 9.07
CA ASN A 524 25.55 -16.53 8.36
C ASN A 524 24.68 -15.50 7.62
N THR A 525 23.48 -15.20 8.12
CA THR A 525 22.56 -14.22 7.47
C THR A 525 22.93 -12.79 7.84
N ALA A 526 24.07 -12.32 7.31
CA ALA A 526 24.73 -11.06 7.68
C ALA A 526 23.82 -9.82 7.67
N ASP A 527 22.95 -9.65 6.66
CA ASP A 527 22.02 -8.51 6.62
C ASP A 527 20.98 -8.53 7.73
N LEU A 528 20.44 -9.71 8.07
CA LEU A 528 19.51 -9.87 9.19
C LEU A 528 20.24 -9.69 10.51
N PHE A 529 21.47 -10.21 10.64
CA PHE A 529 22.31 -9.97 11.82
C PHE A 529 22.55 -8.46 12.03
N SER A 530 22.93 -7.74 10.97
CA SER A 530 23.15 -6.29 11.02
C SER A 530 21.86 -5.52 11.36
N LEU A 531 20.73 -5.93 10.80
CA LEU A 531 19.41 -5.35 11.10
C LEU A 531 19.02 -5.56 12.57
N ILE A 532 19.16 -6.79 13.09
CA ILE A 532 18.77 -7.15 14.46
C ILE A 532 19.63 -6.39 15.49
N ILE A 533 20.96 -6.28 15.28
CA ILE A 533 21.84 -5.40 16.08
C ILE A 533 21.36 -3.93 16.03
N LYS A 534 21.07 -3.40 14.83
CA LYS A 534 20.59 -2.02 14.64
C LYS A 534 19.20 -1.76 15.25
N SER A 535 18.46 -2.82 15.59
CA SER A 535 17.18 -2.78 16.29
C SER A 535 17.31 -2.97 17.81
N GLY A 536 18.53 -2.97 18.35
CA GLY A 536 18.79 -2.94 19.80
C GLY A 536 19.00 -4.30 20.46
N ALA A 537 19.22 -5.38 19.69
CA ALA A 537 19.47 -6.71 20.24
C ALA A 537 20.80 -6.78 21.00
N ASP A 538 20.81 -7.38 22.20
CA ASP A 538 22.03 -7.58 23.00
C ASP A 538 22.89 -8.75 22.45
N PRO A 539 24.09 -8.48 21.90
CA PRO A 539 24.99 -9.52 21.40
C PRO A 539 25.65 -10.36 22.49
N LYS A 540 25.57 -9.95 23.77
CA LYS A 540 26.18 -10.64 24.93
C LYS A 540 25.26 -11.66 25.58
N LEU A 541 23.98 -11.74 25.19
CA LEU A 541 23.06 -12.78 25.65
C LEU A 541 23.61 -14.18 25.37
N LYS A 542 23.30 -15.11 26.29
CA LYS A 542 23.75 -16.51 26.24
C LYS A 542 22.54 -17.43 26.22
N ASN A 543 22.58 -18.46 25.38
CA ASN A 543 21.53 -19.48 25.32
C ASN A 543 21.62 -20.47 26.49
N SER A 544 20.75 -21.50 26.50
CA SER A 544 20.69 -22.49 27.60
C SER A 544 21.94 -23.37 27.73
N VAL A 545 22.88 -23.31 26.79
CA VAL A 545 24.20 -23.96 26.87
C VAL A 545 25.35 -22.95 26.96
N GLY A 546 25.06 -21.71 27.36
CA GLY A 546 26.05 -20.67 27.66
C GLY A 546 26.66 -19.94 26.45
N LYS A 547 26.19 -20.21 25.23
CA LYS A 547 26.79 -19.68 23.99
C LYS A 547 26.16 -18.36 23.56
N THR A 548 27.00 -17.42 23.12
CA THR A 548 26.58 -16.16 22.48
C THR A 548 26.36 -16.33 20.98
N ALA A 549 25.82 -15.30 20.32
CA ALA A 549 25.77 -15.26 18.85
C ALA A 549 27.18 -15.29 18.21
N TYR A 550 28.21 -14.74 18.88
CA TYR A 550 29.59 -14.79 18.41
C TYR A 550 30.15 -16.22 18.42
N ASP A 551 29.79 -17.03 19.42
CA ASP A 551 30.20 -18.43 19.52
C ASP A 551 29.58 -19.28 18.42
N PHE A 552 28.29 -19.08 18.14
CA PHE A 552 27.65 -19.69 16.96
C PHE A 552 28.32 -19.27 15.65
N GLY A 553 28.69 -17.99 15.51
CA GLY A 553 29.42 -17.50 14.33
C GLY A 553 30.76 -18.20 14.13
N LYS A 554 31.55 -18.38 15.20
CA LYS A 554 32.84 -19.12 15.17
C LYS A 554 32.63 -20.59 14.85
N GLU A 555 31.71 -21.27 15.54
CA GLU A 555 31.44 -22.71 15.36
C GLU A 555 30.93 -23.07 13.97
N ARG A 556 30.12 -22.19 13.37
CA ARG A 556 29.58 -22.36 12.01
C ARG A 556 30.44 -21.77 10.91
N LYS A 557 31.56 -21.11 11.26
CA LYS A 557 32.47 -20.41 10.34
C LYS A 557 31.76 -19.34 9.50
N SER A 558 30.82 -18.62 10.12
CA SER A 558 29.99 -17.58 9.53
C SER A 558 30.80 -16.30 9.26
N GLY A 559 31.61 -16.33 8.20
CA GLY A 559 32.62 -15.31 7.89
C GLY A 559 32.07 -13.88 7.84
N ASP A 560 30.95 -13.67 7.14
CA ASP A 560 30.36 -12.35 6.96
C ASP A 560 29.83 -11.77 8.28
N VAL A 561 29.23 -12.61 9.13
CA VAL A 561 28.81 -12.22 10.49
C VAL A 561 30.01 -11.93 11.39
N LEU A 562 31.07 -12.74 11.33
CA LEU A 562 32.31 -12.51 12.09
C LEU A 562 33.05 -11.25 11.64
N ASP A 563 32.91 -10.85 10.38
CA ASP A 563 33.40 -9.58 9.87
C ASP A 563 32.51 -8.40 10.31
N LEU A 564 31.19 -8.59 10.42
CA LEU A 564 30.31 -7.57 11.00
C LEU A 564 30.62 -7.29 12.48
N TYR A 565 30.98 -8.30 13.28
CA TYR A 565 31.45 -8.09 14.66
C TYR A 565 32.62 -7.09 14.71
N LYS A 566 33.61 -7.24 13.82
CA LYS A 566 34.76 -6.34 13.69
C LYS A 566 34.34 -4.95 13.20
N ARG A 567 33.57 -4.88 12.10
CA ARG A 567 33.19 -3.62 11.42
C ARG A 567 32.24 -2.75 12.25
N LEU A 568 31.43 -3.36 13.10
CA LEU A 568 30.49 -2.67 14.00
C LEU A 568 31.09 -2.45 15.41
N ASN A 569 32.35 -2.84 15.64
CA ASN A 569 33.03 -2.81 16.95
C ASN A 569 32.16 -3.40 18.07
N ILE A 570 31.53 -4.55 17.79
CA ILE A 570 30.68 -5.23 18.77
C ILE A 570 31.59 -5.92 19.78
N ASP A 571 31.54 -5.43 21.01
CA ASP A 571 32.30 -5.97 22.13
C ASP A 571 31.87 -7.42 22.45
N VAL A 572 32.83 -8.34 22.31
CA VAL A 572 32.69 -9.77 22.57
C VAL A 572 33.22 -10.19 23.95
N GLU A 573 33.83 -9.27 24.70
CA GLU A 573 34.43 -9.57 26.00
C GLU A 573 33.45 -9.26 27.14
N ASN A 574 32.99 -10.33 27.78
CA ASN A 574 32.87 -10.41 29.23
C ASN A 574 32.94 -11.89 29.65
N THR A 575 34.08 -12.51 29.34
CA THR A 575 34.44 -13.86 29.79
C THR A 575 35.12 -13.77 31.16
N SER A 576 34.36 -13.32 32.15
CA SER A 576 34.82 -13.21 33.53
C SER A 576 34.67 -14.55 34.26
N SER A 577 35.82 -15.12 34.65
CA SER A 577 35.99 -16.17 35.68
C SER A 577 35.20 -17.47 35.50
#